data_AF-A0A0A2LHF8-F1
#
_entry.id   AF-A0A0A2LHF8-F1
#
_cell.length_a   1.000
_cell.length_b   1.000
_cell.length_c   1.000
_cell.angle_alpha   90.00
_cell.angle_beta   90.00
_cell.angle_gamma   90.00
#
_symmetry.space_group_name_H-M   'P 1'
#
loop_
_entity.id
_entity.type
_entity.pdbx_description
1 polymer ?
#
loop_
_entity_poly.entity_id
_entity_poly.type
_entity_poly.pdbx_seq_one_letter_code
_entity_poly.pdbx_strand_id
1 'polypeptide(L)'
;MSDNVLYYAPSEGYWNQKVLMLQSVDTLGRKNTALTELLVQGKVSRMVTENTQQGTYRASHKAINGTFSFISATAKGCQGILKADNVIALPLQEPDALAEAITDREIRKHAGLTDQAKEDKAIRLLQFLFRELKTVKVINPHLEQLDITGLFKRITGL
;
A
#
# COMPACT_ATOMS: atom_id res chain seq x y z
N MET A 1 5.35 -1.83 10.44
CA MET A 1 5.11 -0.52 11.09
C MET A 1 4.02 -0.67 12.13
N SER A 2 4.11 0.03 13.26
CA SER A 2 3.00 0.14 14.21
C SER A 2 2.08 1.30 13.84
N ASP A 3 0.77 1.16 14.05
CA ASP A 3 -0.26 2.20 13.82
C ASP A 3 0.10 3.54 14.46
N ASN A 4 0.83 3.48 15.57
CA ASN A 4 1.25 4.64 16.34
C ASN A 4 2.07 5.63 15.50
N VAL A 5 2.89 5.15 14.54
CA VAL A 5 3.79 5.99 13.74
C VAL A 5 3.02 7.06 12.96
N LEU A 6 1.80 6.76 12.51
CA LEU A 6 0.98 7.73 11.77
C LEU A 6 0.66 8.98 12.60
N TYR A 7 0.47 8.81 13.92
CA TYR A 7 0.05 9.87 14.84
C TYR A 7 1.17 10.81 15.27
N TYR A 8 2.42 10.51 14.90
CA TYR A 8 3.58 11.35 15.18
C TYR A 8 4.07 12.08 13.92
N ALA A 9 3.12 12.53 13.10
CA ALA A 9 3.41 13.40 11.97
C ALA A 9 4.16 14.69 12.43
N PRO A 10 5.23 15.11 11.75
CA PRO A 10 6.01 16.30 12.13
C PRO A 10 5.22 17.61 12.12
N SER A 11 4.19 17.69 11.28
CA SER A 11 3.35 18.87 11.11
C SER A 11 1.91 18.48 10.79
N GLU A 12 0.99 19.42 11.00
CA GLU A 12 -0.37 19.27 10.48
C GLU A 12 -0.35 19.12 8.96
N GLY A 13 -1.19 18.24 8.42
CA GLY A 13 -1.26 17.97 6.98
C GLY A 13 -0.04 17.27 6.36
N TYR A 14 0.92 16.79 7.16
CA TYR A 14 2.14 16.12 6.67
C TYR A 14 1.87 15.01 5.65
N TRP A 15 0.78 14.27 5.84
CA TRP A 15 0.40 13.14 4.99
C TRP A 15 -0.22 13.53 3.65
N ASN A 16 -0.60 14.80 3.46
CA ASN A 16 -1.20 15.25 2.22
C ASN A 16 -0.23 15.06 1.05
N GLN A 17 -0.72 14.42 -0.01
CA GLN A 17 0.03 14.18 -1.25
C GLN A 17 1.33 13.39 -1.06
N LYS A 18 1.45 12.63 0.04
CA LYS A 18 2.57 11.71 0.24
C LYS A 18 2.29 10.35 -0.39
N VAL A 19 3.36 9.61 -0.68
CA VAL A 19 3.29 8.20 -1.05
C VAL A 19 3.87 7.38 0.08
N LEU A 20 3.07 6.49 0.65
CA LEU A 20 3.52 5.51 1.62
C LEU A 20 3.78 4.19 0.91
N MET A 21 5.01 3.67 1.02
CA MET A 21 5.37 2.39 0.46
C MET A 21 5.65 1.37 1.57
N LEU A 22 5.00 0.22 1.52
CA LEU A 22 5.27 -0.91 2.41
C LEU A 22 5.63 -2.14 1.58
N GLN A 23 6.59 -2.93 2.06
CA GLN A 23 7.06 -4.13 1.35
C GLN A 23 5.93 -5.14 1.11
N SER A 24 5.08 -5.41 2.10
CA SER A 24 3.93 -6.28 1.95
C SER A 24 2.77 -5.83 2.83
N VAL A 25 1.60 -5.68 2.21
CA VAL A 25 0.34 -5.35 2.88
C VAL A 25 -0.19 -6.54 3.70
N ASP A 26 0.27 -7.76 3.40
CA ASP A 26 -0.13 -8.99 4.10
C ASP A 26 0.37 -9.07 5.55
N THR A 27 1.37 -8.27 5.86
CA THR A 27 1.95 -8.13 7.20
C THR A 27 1.20 -7.10 8.05
N LEU A 28 0.31 -6.30 7.44
CA LEU A 28 -0.59 -5.45 8.19
C LEU A 28 -1.56 -6.36 8.96
N GLY A 29 -1.38 -6.43 10.28
CA GLY A 29 -2.26 -7.21 11.13
C GLY A 29 -3.70 -6.71 11.02
N ARG A 30 -4.67 -7.57 11.38
CA ARG A 30 -6.11 -7.21 11.46
C ARG A 30 -6.40 -5.97 12.33
N LYS A 31 -5.44 -5.56 13.15
CA LYS A 31 -5.50 -4.41 14.06
C LYS A 31 -5.02 -3.09 13.45
N ASN A 32 -4.56 -3.07 12.19
CA ASN A 32 -4.06 -1.85 11.55
C ASN A 32 -5.22 -0.96 11.06
N THR A 33 -6.07 -0.54 12.01
CA THR A 33 -7.27 0.23 11.73
C THR A 33 -6.91 1.65 11.32
N ALA A 34 -5.82 2.21 11.83
CA ALA A 34 -5.46 3.59 11.55
C ALA A 34 -5.06 3.82 10.09
N LEU A 35 -4.27 2.94 9.49
CA LEU A 35 -3.94 3.00 8.06
C LEU A 35 -5.18 2.83 7.19
N THR A 36 -6.02 1.86 7.54
CA THR A 36 -7.23 1.55 6.76
C THR A 36 -8.24 2.70 6.83
N GLU A 37 -8.48 3.24 8.02
CA GLU A 37 -9.36 4.40 8.24
C GLU A 37 -8.82 5.64 7.55
N LEU A 38 -7.51 5.91 7.65
CA LEU A 38 -6.93 7.08 6.99
C LEU A 38 -6.99 6.97 5.46
N LEU A 39 -6.83 5.78 4.88
CA LEU A 39 -6.94 5.58 3.43
C LEU A 39 -8.38 5.66 2.92
N VAL A 40 -9.34 5.12 3.66
CA VAL A 40 -10.75 5.07 3.24
C VAL A 40 -11.48 6.37 3.57
N GLN A 41 -11.18 6.99 4.71
CA GLN A 41 -11.92 8.13 5.26
C GLN A 41 -11.13 9.44 5.22
N GLY A 42 -9.82 9.40 4.97
CA GLY A 42 -8.96 10.60 4.96
C GLY A 42 -8.71 11.22 6.33
N LYS A 43 -9.19 10.58 7.40
CA LYS A 43 -9.06 11.03 8.78
C LYS A 43 -9.01 9.85 9.74
N VAL A 44 -8.19 9.96 10.77
CA VAL A 44 -8.19 9.05 11.91
C VAL A 44 -7.91 9.81 13.20
N SER A 45 -8.57 9.43 14.30
CA SER A 45 -8.34 10.04 15.60
C SER A 45 -8.20 9.01 16.70
N ARG A 46 -7.32 9.29 17.67
CA ARG A 46 -7.09 8.45 18.82
C ARG A 46 -6.96 9.28 20.09
N MET A 47 -7.50 8.76 21.19
CA MET A 47 -7.23 9.27 22.53
C MET A 47 -5.93 8.68 23.05
N VAL A 48 -5.00 9.54 23.48
CA VAL A 48 -3.72 9.14 24.08
C VAL A 48 -3.58 9.78 25.45
N THR A 49 -2.91 9.07 26.36
CA THR A 49 -2.57 9.62 27.67
C THR A 49 -1.13 10.09 27.61
N GLU A 50 -0.90 11.38 27.83
CA GLU A 50 0.43 11.99 27.80
C GLU A 50 0.82 12.44 29.21
N ASN A 51 2.07 12.18 29.57
CA ASN A 51 2.63 12.68 30.82
C ASN A 51 3.01 14.15 30.62
N THR A 52 2.48 15.02 31.46
CA THR A 52 2.82 16.43 31.46
C THR A 52 4.21 16.64 32.06
N GLN A 53 4.84 17.78 31.77
CA GLN A 53 6.13 18.15 32.38
C GLN A 53 6.06 18.24 33.92
N GLN A 54 4.86 18.33 34.48
CA GLN A 54 4.56 18.37 35.91
C GLN A 54 4.32 16.98 36.53
N GLY A 55 4.48 15.89 35.76
CA GLY A 55 4.31 14.51 36.24
C GLY A 55 2.86 14.04 36.36
N THR A 56 1.89 14.83 35.87
CA THR A 56 0.47 14.44 35.85
C THR A 56 0.07 13.89 34.49
N TYR A 57 -0.82 12.90 34.48
CA TYR A 57 -1.34 12.30 33.24
C TYR A 57 -2.54 13.09 32.72
N ARG A 58 -2.48 13.51 31.46
CA ARG A 58 -3.62 14.15 30.77
C ARG A 58 -4.01 13.33 29.54
N ALA A 59 -5.31 13.12 29.37
CA ALA A 59 -5.84 12.59 28.12
C ALA A 59 -5.82 13.70 27.06
N SER A 60 -5.17 13.44 25.93
CA SER A 60 -5.15 14.30 24.75
C SER A 60 -5.71 13.57 23.54
N HIS A 61 -6.41 14.30 22.67
CA HIS A 61 -6.90 13.78 21.40
C HIS A 61 -5.89 14.07 20.30
N LYS A 62 -5.37 13.02 19.67
CA LYS A 62 -4.56 13.12 18.45
C LYS A 62 -5.42 12.79 17.25
N ALA A 63 -5.62 13.76 16.37
CA ALA A 63 -6.28 13.58 15.09
C ALA A 63 -5.26 13.77 13.97
N ILE A 64 -5.32 12.90 12.97
CA ILE A 64 -4.59 13.03 11.73
C ILE A 64 -5.62 13.21 10.64
N ASN A 65 -5.44 14.24 9.83
CA ASN A 65 -6.21 14.44 8.62
C ASN A 65 -5.23 14.41 7.44
N GLY A 66 -5.58 13.67 6.40
CA GLY A 66 -4.88 13.76 5.14
C GLY A 66 -5.10 12.57 4.21
N THR A 67 -4.89 12.84 2.92
CA THR A 67 -4.97 11.85 1.85
C THR A 67 -3.57 11.57 1.32
N PHE A 68 -3.17 10.31 1.32
CA PHE A 68 -1.89 9.84 0.77
C PHE A 68 -2.12 8.67 -0.18
N SER A 69 -1.20 8.46 -1.12
CA SER A 69 -1.22 7.28 -1.99
C SER A 69 -0.45 6.14 -1.33
N PHE A 70 -0.93 4.91 -1.48
CA PHE A 70 -0.31 3.75 -0.86
C PHE A 70 0.13 2.73 -1.91
N ILE A 71 1.39 2.32 -1.84
CA ILE A 71 1.98 1.31 -2.73
C ILE A 71 2.47 0.14 -1.89
N SER A 72 2.05 -1.07 -2.25
CA SER A 72 2.54 -2.27 -1.57
C SER A 72 2.55 -3.50 -2.47
N ALA A 73 2.82 -4.66 -1.89
CA ALA A 73 2.75 -5.95 -2.55
C ALA A 73 1.87 -6.92 -1.74
N THR A 74 1.24 -7.90 -2.40
CA THR A 74 0.37 -8.89 -1.74
C THR A 74 0.51 -10.27 -2.39
N ALA A 75 0.67 -11.30 -1.57
CA ALA A 75 0.57 -12.71 -1.95
C ALA A 75 -0.81 -13.33 -1.64
N LYS A 76 -1.64 -12.64 -0.82
CA LYS A 76 -2.96 -13.14 -0.40
C LYS A 76 -4.12 -12.68 -1.30
N GLY A 77 -3.83 -11.88 -2.32
CA GLY A 77 -4.82 -11.37 -3.26
C GLY A 77 -5.54 -10.11 -2.75
N CYS A 78 -6.85 -10.01 -2.97
CA CYS A 78 -7.60 -8.78 -2.73
C CYS A 78 -7.89 -8.56 -1.23
N GLN A 79 -7.22 -7.60 -0.61
CA GLN A 79 -7.51 -7.14 0.75
C GLN A 79 -8.43 -5.91 0.75
N GLY A 80 -9.15 -5.67 1.86
CA GLY A 80 -10.09 -4.54 1.98
C GLY A 80 -9.47 -3.16 1.73
N ILE A 81 -8.21 -2.98 2.13
CA ILE A 81 -7.43 -1.76 1.89
C ILE A 81 -7.19 -1.50 0.39
N LEU A 82 -7.19 -2.54 -0.45
CA LEU A 82 -6.97 -2.42 -1.91
C LEU A 82 -8.20 -1.90 -2.65
N LYS A 83 -9.32 -1.68 -1.96
CA LYS A 83 -10.54 -1.12 -2.54
C LYS A 83 -10.50 0.41 -2.64
N ALA A 84 -9.54 1.07 -2.00
CA ALA A 84 -9.43 2.53 -2.06
C ALA A 84 -8.73 2.95 -3.36
N ASP A 85 -9.21 4.02 -3.99
CA ASP A 85 -8.75 4.46 -5.33
C ASP A 85 -7.28 4.92 -5.36
N ASN A 86 -6.74 5.29 -4.21
CA ASN A 86 -5.38 5.75 -4.00
C ASN A 86 -4.42 4.61 -3.59
N VAL A 87 -4.82 3.35 -3.76
CA VAL A 87 -4.04 2.18 -3.36
C VAL A 87 -3.65 1.34 -4.58
N ILE A 88 -2.36 1.03 -4.69
CA ILE A 88 -1.82 0.11 -5.67
C ILE A 88 -1.09 -1.01 -4.94
N ALA A 89 -1.47 -2.27 -5.17
CA ALA A 89 -0.72 -3.42 -4.69
C ALA A 89 -0.27 -4.32 -5.84
N LEU A 90 1.01 -4.64 -5.84
CA LEU A 90 1.62 -5.59 -6.76
C LEU A 90 1.31 -7.02 -6.30
N PRO A 91 0.65 -7.85 -7.12
CA PRO A 91 0.46 -9.25 -6.79
C PRO A 91 1.80 -9.98 -6.85
N LEU A 92 2.16 -10.66 -5.75
CA LEU A 92 3.32 -11.53 -5.66
C LEU A 92 2.85 -12.98 -5.78
N GLN A 93 3.38 -13.68 -6.75
CA GLN A 93 3.27 -15.13 -6.83
C GLN A 93 4.46 -15.75 -6.10
N GLU A 94 4.21 -16.82 -5.35
CA GLU A 94 5.25 -17.64 -4.71
C GLU A 94 6.29 -16.82 -3.92
N PRO A 95 5.87 -16.14 -2.84
CA PRO A 95 6.75 -15.22 -2.09
C PRO A 95 8.00 -15.89 -1.50
N ASP A 96 7.90 -17.17 -1.13
CA ASP A 96 9.03 -17.92 -0.57
C ASP A 96 10.09 -18.21 -1.63
N ALA A 97 9.68 -18.65 -2.83
CA ALA A 97 10.57 -18.87 -3.96
C ALA A 97 11.23 -17.55 -4.41
N LEU A 98 10.48 -16.44 -4.38
CA LEU A 98 11.04 -15.11 -4.64
C LEU A 98 12.09 -14.71 -3.60
N ALA A 99 11.85 -14.96 -2.31
CA ALA A 99 12.80 -14.66 -1.26
C ALA A 99 14.09 -15.50 -1.39
N GLU A 100 13.96 -16.79 -1.74
CA GLU A 100 15.09 -17.66 -2.03
C GLU A 100 15.90 -17.15 -3.23
N ALA A 101 15.24 -16.83 -4.34
CA ALA A 101 15.89 -16.29 -5.53
C ALA A 101 16.64 -14.96 -5.27
N ILE A 102 16.07 -14.07 -4.45
CA ILE A 102 16.73 -12.81 -4.03
C ILE A 102 17.97 -13.12 -3.20
N THR A 103 17.86 -14.06 -2.26
CA THR A 103 18.96 -14.43 -1.36
C THR A 103 20.12 -15.04 -2.15
N ASP A 104 19.83 -16.01 -3.02
CA ASP A 104 20.79 -16.64 -3.91
C ASP A 104 21.52 -15.62 -4.79
N ARG A 105 20.78 -14.63 -5.30
CA ARG A 105 21.35 -13.55 -6.11
C ARG A 105 22.35 -12.72 -5.31
N GLU A 106 22.00 -12.28 -4.10
CA GLU A 106 22.90 -11.47 -3.27
C GLU A 106 24.14 -12.29 -2.84
N ILE A 107 23.99 -13.58 -2.55
CA ILE A 107 25.13 -14.48 -2.29
C ILE A 107 26.07 -14.51 -3.50
N ARG A 108 25.54 -14.76 -4.71
CA ARG A 108 26.34 -14.79 -5.95
C ARG A 108 27.02 -13.45 -6.23
N LYS A 109 26.34 -12.35 -5.93
CA LYS A 109 26.89 -11.01 -6.06
C LYS A 109 28.08 -10.78 -5.15
N HIS A 110 27.97 -11.14 -3.87
CA HIS A 110 29.07 -11.04 -2.93
C HIS A 110 30.22 -12.01 -3.24
N ALA A 111 29.94 -13.14 -3.87
CA ALA A 111 30.95 -14.08 -4.37
C ALA A 111 31.64 -13.62 -5.68
N GLY A 112 31.22 -12.50 -6.27
CA GLY A 112 31.75 -12.02 -7.56
C GLY A 112 31.33 -12.86 -8.77
N LEU A 113 30.26 -13.65 -8.62
CA LEU A 113 29.74 -14.56 -9.66
C LEU A 113 28.63 -13.93 -10.52
N THR A 114 28.23 -12.69 -10.24
CA THR A 114 27.23 -11.95 -11.04
C THR A 114 27.85 -11.19 -12.19
N ASP A 115 27.24 -11.33 -13.37
CA ASP A 115 27.58 -10.59 -14.58
C ASP A 115 26.73 -9.30 -14.65
N GLN A 116 27.31 -8.18 -14.21
CA GLN A 116 26.61 -6.90 -14.14
C GLN A 116 26.11 -6.42 -15.52
N ALA A 117 26.85 -6.71 -16.60
CA ALA A 117 26.48 -6.29 -17.94
C ALA A 117 25.21 -7.00 -18.43
N LYS A 118 25.04 -8.28 -18.06
CA LYS A 118 23.80 -9.02 -18.34
C LYS A 118 22.62 -8.50 -17.53
N GLU A 119 22.82 -8.16 -16.25
CA GLU A 119 21.77 -7.58 -15.42
C GLU A 119 21.28 -6.24 -15.98
N ASP A 120 22.21 -5.34 -16.32
CA ASP A 120 21.87 -4.03 -16.86
C ASP A 120 21.10 -4.14 -18.19
N LYS A 121 21.46 -5.12 -19.03
CA LYS A 121 20.74 -5.42 -20.27
C LYS A 121 19.32 -5.92 -19.99
N ALA A 122 19.15 -6.81 -19.01
CA ALA A 122 17.84 -7.33 -18.63
C ALA A 122 16.94 -6.24 -18.03
N ILE A 123 17.49 -5.38 -17.18
CA ILE A 123 16.77 -4.22 -16.59
C ILE A 123 16.28 -3.29 -17.69
N ARG A 124 17.14 -2.94 -18.66
CA ARG A 124 16.74 -2.09 -19.80
C ARG A 124 15.61 -2.74 -20.61
N LEU A 125 15.71 -4.04 -20.88
CA LEU A 125 14.69 -4.78 -21.63
C LEU A 125 13.33 -4.76 -20.91
N LEU A 126 13.31 -4.96 -19.59
CA LEU A 126 12.09 -4.84 -18.77
C LEU A 126 11.48 -3.43 -18.85
N GLN A 127 12.32 -2.38 -18.75
CA GLN A 127 11.85 -1.00 -18.88
C GLN A 127 11.21 -0.71 -20.24
N PHE A 128 11.72 -1.31 -21.32
CA PHE A 128 11.12 -1.21 -22.64
C PHE A 128 9.79 -1.96 -22.74
N LEU A 129 9.70 -3.16 -22.17
CA LEU A 129 8.46 -3.95 -22.14
C LEU A 129 7.28 -3.17 -21.57
N PHE A 130 7.49 -2.45 -20.45
CA PHE A 130 6.43 -1.64 -19.84
C PHE A 130 5.94 -0.50 -20.75
N ARG A 131 6.79 0.02 -21.66
CA ARG A 131 6.39 1.06 -22.63
C ARG A 131 5.54 0.51 -23.78
N GLU A 132 5.69 -0.78 -24.08
CA GLU A 132 4.96 -1.46 -25.17
C GLU A 132 3.62 -2.06 -24.71
N LEU A 133 3.34 -2.09 -23.39
CA LEU A 133 2.06 -2.54 -22.86
C LEU A 133 0.93 -1.60 -23.30
N LYS A 134 0.07 -2.10 -24.19
CA LYS A 134 -1.12 -1.37 -24.65
C LYS A 134 -2.24 -1.45 -23.62
N THR A 135 -2.99 -0.37 -23.45
CA THR A 135 -4.22 -0.36 -22.66
C THR A 135 -5.21 -1.38 -23.24
N VAL A 136 -5.54 -2.42 -22.49
CA VAL A 136 -6.58 -3.38 -22.86
C VAL A 136 -7.89 -2.94 -22.22
N LYS A 137 -8.89 -2.61 -23.04
CA LYS A 137 -10.26 -2.43 -22.54
C LYS A 137 -10.83 -3.81 -22.21
N VAL A 138 -11.05 -4.07 -20.92
CA VAL A 138 -11.80 -5.24 -20.47
C VAL A 138 -13.28 -4.90 -20.55
N ILE A 139 -13.98 -5.44 -21.54
CA ILE A 139 -15.44 -5.35 -21.66
C ILE A 139 -16.01 -6.65 -21.09
N ASN A 140 -16.79 -6.57 -20.02
CA ASN A 140 -17.48 -7.73 -19.47
C ASN A 140 -18.72 -8.04 -20.34
N PRO A 141 -18.74 -9.16 -21.10
CA PRO A 141 -19.83 -9.46 -22.02
C PRO A 141 -21.16 -9.78 -21.32
N HIS A 142 -21.14 -10.06 -20.01
CA HIS A 142 -22.32 -10.37 -19.22
C HIS A 142 -22.80 -9.20 -18.35
N LEU A 143 -22.22 -8.00 -18.51
CA LEU A 143 -22.53 -6.86 -17.64
C LEU A 143 -24.01 -6.47 -17.70
N GLU A 144 -24.64 -6.59 -18.87
CA GLU A 144 -26.06 -6.27 -19.09
C GLU A 144 -27.03 -7.27 -18.43
N GLN A 145 -26.55 -8.46 -18.07
CA GLN A 145 -27.35 -9.51 -17.42
C GLN A 145 -27.32 -9.40 -15.89
N LEU A 146 -26.49 -8.51 -15.34
CA LEU A 146 -26.33 -8.28 -13.92
C LEU A 146 -27.16 -7.07 -13.49
N ASP A 147 -28.05 -7.23 -12.51
CA ASP A 147 -28.70 -6.08 -11.85
C ASP A 147 -27.70 -5.38 -10.91
N ILE A 148 -26.94 -4.46 -11.48
CA ILE A 148 -25.96 -3.62 -10.79
C ILE A 148 -26.54 -2.27 -10.36
N THR A 149 -27.85 -2.07 -10.46
CA THR A 149 -28.53 -0.81 -10.15
C THR A 149 -28.29 -0.36 -8.71
N GLY A 150 -28.30 -1.31 -7.76
CA GLY A 150 -28.01 -1.03 -6.36
C GLY A 150 -26.56 -0.60 -6.10
N LEU A 151 -25.63 -1.00 -6.97
CA LEU A 151 -24.21 -0.65 -6.87
C LEU A 151 -23.98 0.79 -7.37
N PHE A 152 -24.67 1.20 -8.43
CA PHE A 152 -24.58 2.56 -8.96
C PHE A 152 -25.28 3.60 -8.08
N LYS A 153 -26.46 3.31 -7.50
CA LYS A 153 -27.15 4.23 -6.57
C LYS A 153 -26.28 4.67 -5.41
N ARG A 154 -25.45 3.76 -4.89
CA ARG A 154 -24.53 4.01 -3.79
C ARG A 154 -23.34 4.92 -4.16
N ILE A 155 -23.00 4.97 -5.45
CA ILE A 155 -21.89 5.79 -5.98
C ILE A 155 -22.39 7.17 -6.41
N THR A 156 -23.60 7.27 -6.97
CA THR A 156 -24.16 8.53 -7.49
C THR A 156 -25.02 9.31 -6.49
N GLY A 157 -25.32 8.75 -5.32
CA GLY A 157 -26.07 9.45 -4.26
C GLY A 157 -27.53 9.74 -4.63
N LEU A 158 -28.10 8.95 -5.55
CA LEU A 158 -29.52 8.98 -5.96
C LEU A 158 -30.31 7.83 -5.33
#